data_AF-A0A822YLK2-F1
#
_entry.id   AF-A0A822YLK2-F1
#
_cell.length_a   1.000
_cell.length_b   1.000
_cell.length_c   1.000
_cell.angle_alpha   90.00
_cell.angle_beta   90.00
_cell.angle_gamma   90.00
#
_symmetry.space_group_name_H-M   'P 1'
#
loop_
_entity.id
_entity.type
_entity.pdbx_description
1 polymer ?
#
loop_
_entity_poly.entity_id
_entity_poly.type
_entity_poly.pdbx_seq_one_letter_code
_entity_poly.pdbx_strand_id
1 'polypeptide(L)'
;MKLLTLLRNVHAPPTLPKITGPLQFRLFQPDFVPRDPKSKPKRYKYPAFYDPYGPKPPPSDKIIQLAERIAALPPDELKQIGPTLQHRLRHPKMQPIATEGMDLGQGGEDSF
;
A
#
# COMPACT_ATOMS: atom_id res chain seq x y z
N MET A 1 -52.27 22.56 -15.22
CA MET A 1 -51.04 22.85 -15.98
C MET A 1 -50.14 21.62 -15.89
N LYS A 2 -49.67 21.14 -17.05
CA LYS A 2 -49.19 19.76 -17.29
C LYS A 2 -47.85 19.48 -16.58
N LEU A 3 -47.74 18.36 -15.86
CA LEU A 3 -46.49 17.85 -15.31
C LEU A 3 -45.96 16.79 -16.29
N LEU A 4 -44.97 17.16 -17.09
CA LEU A 4 -44.31 16.26 -18.04
C LEU A 4 -43.35 15.35 -17.27
N THR A 5 -43.70 14.09 -17.13
CA THR A 5 -42.85 13.03 -16.58
C THR A 5 -41.82 12.60 -17.62
N LEU A 6 -40.56 13.01 -17.44
CA LEU A 6 -39.43 12.50 -18.21
C LEU A 6 -39.04 11.11 -17.69
N LEU A 7 -39.53 10.06 -18.33
CA LEU A 7 -39.08 8.70 -18.09
C LEU A 7 -37.74 8.51 -18.83
N ARG A 8 -36.62 8.41 -18.08
CA ARG A 8 -35.32 8.02 -18.65
C ARG A 8 -35.33 6.52 -18.92
N ASN A 9 -35.37 6.13 -20.19
CA ASN A 9 -35.16 4.75 -20.61
C ASN A 9 -33.68 4.38 -20.42
N VAL A 10 -33.39 3.51 -19.45
CA VAL A 10 -32.07 2.87 -19.32
C VAL A 10 -32.10 1.61 -20.17
N HIS A 11 -31.42 1.65 -21.32
CA HIS A 11 -31.23 0.47 -22.14
C HIS A 11 -30.09 -0.36 -21.54
N ALA A 12 -30.42 -1.44 -20.84
CA ALA A 12 -29.44 -2.40 -20.34
C ALA A 12 -29.22 -3.51 -21.39
N PRO A 13 -27.98 -3.76 -21.85
CA PRO A 13 -27.71 -4.86 -22.79
C PRO A 13 -27.97 -6.22 -22.12
N PRO A 14 -28.55 -7.21 -22.83
CA PRO A 14 -28.92 -8.49 -22.25
C PRO A 14 -27.73 -9.44 -22.28
N THR A 15 -26.77 -9.27 -21.38
CA THR A 15 -25.75 -10.29 -21.12
C THR A 15 -25.51 -10.40 -19.61
N LEU A 16 -26.48 -11.00 -18.90
CA LEU A 16 -26.32 -11.37 -17.49
C LEU A 16 -25.70 -12.77 -17.39
N PRO A 17 -24.51 -12.94 -16.79
CA PRO A 17 -24.07 -14.24 -16.32
C PRO A 17 -24.95 -14.71 -15.16
N LYS A 18 -25.45 -15.94 -15.26
CA LYS A 18 -26.55 -16.53 -14.47
C LYS A 18 -26.24 -16.80 -12.99
N ILE A 19 -25.11 -16.38 -12.45
CA ILE A 19 -24.81 -16.52 -11.02
C ILE A 19 -24.00 -15.30 -10.59
N THR A 20 -24.68 -14.32 -10.00
CA THR A 20 -24.02 -13.40 -9.09
C THR A 20 -24.92 -13.37 -7.86
N GLY A 21 -24.46 -13.96 -6.76
CA GLY A 21 -25.08 -13.72 -5.44
C GLY A 21 -25.15 -12.21 -5.18
N PRO A 22 -25.86 -11.74 -4.14
CA PRO A 22 -25.99 -10.31 -3.90
C PRO A 22 -24.59 -9.68 -3.92
N LEU A 23 -24.30 -8.91 -4.97
CA LEU A 23 -23.09 -8.11 -5.07
C LEU A 23 -23.11 -7.29 -3.80
N GLN A 24 -22.22 -7.61 -2.85
CA GLN A 24 -22.08 -6.86 -1.62
C GLN A 24 -21.52 -5.50 -2.01
N PHE A 25 -22.42 -4.62 -2.44
CA PHE A 25 -22.12 -3.25 -2.80
C PHE A 25 -21.96 -2.53 -1.47
N ARG A 26 -20.73 -2.53 -0.94
CA ARG A 26 -20.39 -1.67 0.19
C ARG A 26 -20.27 -0.27 -0.35
N LEU A 27 -21.38 0.47 -0.32
CA LEU A 27 -21.30 1.93 -0.36
C LEU A 27 -20.44 2.33 0.83
N PHE A 28 -19.35 3.03 0.57
CA PHE A 28 -18.58 3.70 1.62
C PHE A 28 -19.54 4.67 2.31
N GLN A 29 -20.17 4.21 3.38
CA GLN A 29 -20.92 5.09 4.27
C GLN A 29 -19.84 5.90 4.97
N PRO A 30 -19.73 7.21 4.75
CA PRO A 30 -18.89 7.99 5.62
C PRO A 30 -19.49 7.83 7.01
N ASP A 31 -18.77 7.21 7.94
CA ASP A 31 -19.13 7.09 9.36
C ASP A 31 -19.38 8.47 10.02
N PHE A 32 -19.21 9.54 9.26
CA PHE A 32 -19.62 10.89 9.54
C PHE A 32 -21.15 11.06 9.45
N VAL A 33 -21.91 10.35 10.28
CA VAL A 33 -23.25 10.81 10.70
C VAL A 33 -23.02 11.74 11.89
N PRO A 34 -23.11 13.07 11.70
CA PRO A 34 -22.91 13.97 12.81
C PRO A 34 -24.04 13.78 13.81
N ARG A 35 -23.71 13.49 15.08
CA ARG A 35 -24.70 13.29 16.16
C ARG A 35 -25.61 14.51 16.35
N ASP A 36 -25.15 15.68 15.92
CA ASP A 36 -25.91 16.92 15.83
C ASP A 36 -25.98 17.38 14.36
N PRO A 37 -27.19 17.53 13.77
CA PRO A 37 -27.38 17.98 12.38
C PRO A 37 -26.86 19.40 12.12
N LYS A 38 -26.55 20.20 13.15
CA LYS A 38 -25.95 21.54 13.02
C LYS A 38 -24.43 21.53 13.08
N SER A 39 -23.80 20.39 13.37
CA SER A 39 -22.34 20.34 13.50
C SER A 39 -21.64 20.41 12.14
N LYS A 40 -20.60 21.24 12.04
CA LYS A 40 -19.84 21.43 10.81
C LYS A 40 -18.97 20.19 10.54
N PRO A 41 -18.79 19.79 9.26
CA PRO A 41 -17.90 18.70 8.91
C PRO A 41 -16.47 19.00 9.37
N LYS A 42 -15.82 18.04 10.02
CA LYS A 42 -14.41 18.16 10.43
C LYS A 42 -13.55 18.14 9.17
N ARG A 43 -12.88 19.26 8.89
CA ARG A 43 -11.86 19.33 7.84
C ARG A 43 -10.51 19.01 8.46
N TYR A 44 -9.96 17.84 8.17
CA TYR A 44 -8.59 17.50 8.54
C TYR A 44 -7.63 18.23 7.59
N LYS A 45 -6.64 18.93 8.13
CA LYS A 45 -5.55 19.52 7.32
C LYS A 45 -4.48 18.45 7.14
N TYR A 46 -4.05 18.25 5.90
CA TYR A 46 -2.84 17.48 5.65
C TYR A 46 -1.61 18.26 6.13
N PRO A 47 -0.61 17.60 6.73
CA PRO A 47 0.64 18.26 7.03
C PRO A 47 1.30 18.73 5.72
N ALA A 48 2.02 19.85 5.77
CA ALA A 48 2.73 20.38 4.60
C ALA A 48 3.82 19.41 4.10
N PHE A 49 4.31 18.54 4.98
CA PHE A 49 5.24 17.46 4.68
C PHE A 49 4.79 16.20 5.43
N TYR A 50 4.57 15.11 4.70
CA TYR A 50 4.22 13.81 5.26
C TYR A 50 5.45 12.91 5.21
N ASP A 51 6.04 12.66 6.38
CA ASP A 51 7.07 11.64 6.56
C ASP A 51 6.48 10.46 7.34
N PRO A 52 5.96 9.43 6.63
CA PRO A 52 5.36 8.27 7.29
C PRO A 52 6.37 7.44 8.09
N TYR A 53 7.66 7.55 7.78
CA TYR A 53 8.69 6.68 8.35
C TYR A 53 9.55 7.39 9.39
N GLY A 54 9.55 8.72 9.40
CA GLY A 54 10.22 9.54 10.40
C GLY A 54 11.71 9.26 10.49
N PRO A 55 12.37 9.75 11.55
CA PRO A 55 13.72 9.34 11.86
C PRO A 55 13.75 7.84 12.18
N LYS A 56 14.69 7.11 11.55
CA LYS A 56 14.89 5.69 11.83
C LYS A 56 15.26 5.50 13.31
N PRO A 57 14.67 4.52 14.00
CA PRO A 57 15.06 4.21 15.37
C PRO A 57 16.51 3.75 15.42
N PRO A 58 17.20 3.93 16.57
CA PRO A 58 18.53 3.39 16.75
C PRO A 58 18.52 1.86 16.64
N PRO A 59 19.62 1.25 16.15
CA PRO A 59 19.73 -0.21 16.09
C PRO A 59 19.70 -0.80 17.50
N SER A 60 19.08 -1.97 17.64
CA SER A 60 19.09 -2.71 18.91
C SER A 60 20.49 -3.23 19.26
N ASP A 61 20.79 -3.39 20.55
CA ASP A 61 22.07 -3.94 21.03
C ASP A 61 22.47 -5.27 20.38
N LYS A 62 21.50 -6.13 20.06
CA LYS A 62 21.74 -7.41 19.38
C LYS A 62 22.39 -7.23 18.02
N ILE A 63 22.01 -6.18 17.29
CA ILE A 63 22.55 -5.86 15.97
C ILE A 63 23.97 -5.32 16.12
N ILE A 64 24.20 -4.47 17.12
CA ILE A 64 25.52 -3.88 17.41
C ILE A 64 26.51 -5.00 17.75
N GLN A 65 26.17 -5.86 18.71
CA GLN A 65 27.00 -6.99 19.13
C GLN A 65 27.27 -7.97 17.98
N LEU A 66 26.29 -8.19 17.10
CA LEU A 66 26.48 -9.05 15.93
C LEU A 66 27.48 -8.44 14.95
N ALA A 67 27.35 -7.14 14.66
CA ALA A 67 28.26 -6.44 13.77
C ALA A 67 29.71 -6.46 14.30
N GLU A 68 29.88 -6.24 15.60
CA GLU A 68 31.18 -6.32 16.27
C GLU A 68 31.80 -7.71 16.14
N ARG A 69 31.00 -8.77 16.36
CA ARG A 69 31.47 -10.16 16.21
C ARG A 69 31.90 -10.45 14.78
N ILE A 70 31.12 -10.02 13.78
CA ILE A 70 31.47 -10.21 12.38
C ILE A 70 32.77 -9.46 12.05
N ALA A 71 32.92 -8.22 12.51
CA ALA A 71 34.12 -7.41 12.29
C ALA A 71 35.38 -8.02 12.93
N ALA A 72 35.23 -8.78 14.02
CA ALA A 72 36.33 -9.45 14.70
C ALA A 72 36.79 -10.77 14.02
N LEU A 73 36.05 -11.29 13.02
CA LEU A 73 36.38 -12.55 12.37
C LEU A 73 37.56 -12.39 11.39
N PRO A 74 38.39 -13.43 11.22
CA PRO A 74 39.43 -13.44 10.20
C PRO A 74 38.81 -13.47 8.78
N PRO A 75 39.56 -13.01 7.76
CA PRO A 75 39.05 -12.88 6.40
C PRO A 75 38.58 -14.20 5.79
N ASP A 76 39.16 -15.33 6.19
CA ASP A 76 38.79 -16.63 5.67
C ASP A 76 37.44 -17.11 6.23
N GLU A 77 37.14 -16.81 7.49
CA GLU A 77 35.82 -17.09 8.08
C GLU A 77 34.74 -16.19 7.50
N LEU A 78 35.05 -14.90 7.27
CA LEU A 78 34.13 -13.96 6.63
C LEU A 78 33.68 -14.44 5.25
N LYS A 79 34.60 -14.96 4.43
CA LYS A 79 34.27 -15.51 3.10
C LYS A 79 33.29 -16.69 3.18
N GLN A 80 33.30 -17.46 4.27
CA GLN A 80 32.42 -18.62 4.45
C GLN A 80 31.00 -18.25 4.90
N ILE A 81 30.79 -17.06 5.47
CA ILE A 81 29.47 -16.64 5.98
C ILE A 81 28.44 -16.61 4.85
N GLY A 82 28.76 -15.97 3.72
CA GLY A 82 27.83 -15.83 2.58
C GLY A 82 27.33 -17.19 2.04
N PRO A 83 28.24 -18.08 1.60
CA PRO A 83 27.87 -19.42 1.12
C PRO A 83 27.13 -20.25 2.17
N THR A 84 27.56 -20.18 3.44
CA THR A 84 26.92 -20.94 4.53
C THR A 84 25.50 -20.46 4.79
N LEU A 85 25.27 -19.14 4.83
CA LEU A 85 23.93 -18.57 4.99
C LEU A 85 23.04 -18.90 3.80
N GLN A 86 23.57 -18.83 2.57
CA GLN A 86 22.84 -19.22 1.37
C GLN A 86 22.37 -20.68 1.44
N HIS A 87 23.25 -21.60 1.84
CA HIS A 87 22.91 -23.01 1.97
C HIS A 87 21.94 -23.30 3.13
N ARG A 88 22.11 -22.63 4.29
CA ARG A 88 21.28 -22.86 5.48
C ARG A 88 19.89 -22.27 5.34
N LEU A 89 19.79 -21.06 4.79
CA LEU A 89 18.50 -20.36 4.68
C LEU A 89 17.70 -20.82 3.47
N ARG A 90 18.34 -21.41 2.45
CA ARG A 90 17.74 -21.91 1.20
C ARG A 90 16.61 -21.01 0.71
N HIS A 91 16.87 -19.70 0.67
CA HIS A 91 15.84 -18.77 0.24
C HIS A 91 15.44 -19.09 -1.20
N PRO A 92 14.13 -19.14 -1.52
CA PRO A 92 13.69 -19.28 -2.90
C PRO A 92 14.29 -18.14 -3.71
N LYS A 93 14.84 -18.47 -4.89
CA LYS A 93 15.43 -17.47 -5.79
C LYS A 93 14.39 -16.37 -6.00
N MET A 94 14.72 -15.14 -5.58
CA MET A 94 13.85 -13.98 -5.80
C MET A 94 13.61 -13.88 -7.30
N GLN A 95 12.38 -14.09 -7.73
CA GLN A 95 11.99 -13.91 -9.12
C GLN A 95 11.81 -12.40 -9.33
N PRO A 96 12.42 -11.80 -10.35
CA PRO A 96 12.09 -10.43 -10.72
C PRO A 96 10.61 -10.41 -11.06
N ILE A 97 9.84 -9.61 -10.31
CA ILE A 97 8.46 -9.34 -10.69
C ILE A 97 8.55 -8.43 -11.91
N ALA A 98 7.91 -8.83 -13.01
CA ALA A 98 7.78 -7.96 -14.17
C ALA A 98 7.06 -6.68 -13.73
N THR A 99 7.76 -5.55 -13.78
CA THR A 99 7.20 -4.22 -13.49
C THR A 99 6.40 -3.68 -14.67
N GLU A 100 6.27 -4.45 -15.75
CA GLU A 100 5.51 -4.08 -16.94
C GLU A 100 4.02 -3.98 -16.57
N GLY A 101 3.55 -2.74 -16.38
CA GLY A 101 2.19 -2.40 -15.93
C GLY A 101 2.09 -1.83 -14.50
N MET A 102 3.17 -1.81 -13.71
CA MET A 102 3.27 -1.06 -12.46
C MET A 102 3.94 0.31 -12.71
N ASP A 103 3.37 1.07 -13.63
CA ASP A 103 3.64 2.50 -13.73
C ASP A 103 2.92 3.18 -12.55
N LEU A 104 3.59 3.20 -11.40
CA LEU A 104 3.22 4.13 -10.33
C LEU A 104 3.54 5.51 -10.87
N GLY A 105 2.53 6.11 -11.50
CA GLY A 105 2.65 7.31 -12.32
C GLY A 105 3.70 8.29 -11.82
N GLN A 106 4.58 8.67 -12.73
CA GLN A 106 5.54 9.76 -12.62
C GLN A 106 4.79 11.06 -12.29
N GLY A 107 4.56 11.31 -11.00
CA GLY A 107 3.93 12.50 -10.48
C GLY A 107 4.95 13.34 -9.73
N GLY A 108 5.85 13.98 -10.45
CA GLY A 108 6.86 14.85 -9.83
C GLY A 108 7.92 15.39 -10.77
N GLU A 109 7.55 15.77 -11.99
CA GLU A 109 8.44 16.50 -12.90
C GLU A 109 7.69 17.68 -13.52
N ASP A 110 7.55 18.76 -12.74
CA ASP A 110 7.36 20.12 -13.25
C ASP A 110 8.40 20.99 -12.50
N SER A 111 9.61 21.15 -13.04
CA SER A 111 10.07 22.18 -14.00
C SER A 111 10.38 23.55 -13.34
N PHE A 112 11.67 23.89 -13.38
CA PHE A 112 12.40 25.18 -13.25
C PHE A 112 11.89 26.30 -12.32
#